data_AF-A0A7S3WRL6-F1
#
_entry.id   AF-A0A7S3WRL6-F1
#
_cell.length_a   1.000
_cell.length_b   1.000
_cell.length_c   1.000
_cell.angle_alpha   90.00
_cell.angle_beta   90.00
_cell.angle_gamma   90.00
#
_symmetry.space_group_name_H-M   'P 1'
#
loop_
_entity.id
_entity.type
_entity.pdbx_description
1 polymer ?
#
loop_
_entity_poly.entity_id
_entity_poly.type
_entity_poly.pdbx_seq_one_letter_code
_entity_poly.pdbx_strand_id
1 'polypeptide(L)'
;RAHGRDAAHNAKFHFRRHMAPPDGAEPNPDGTEEMTIHEILCGKGDYFPGLIPLIEAYLESVGCDAETEETMHAYLELIRARAAGELQTPAQWMRNLIAEHPEYKHDSIIPQAVAADLVRACVDVAEGRRHEPGLLGGHRIAELRTDDAWYVPLRRELPDAR
;
A
#
# COMPACT_ATOMS: atom_id res chain seq x y z
N ARG A 1 16.93 -2.00 7.71
CA ARG A 1 15.67 -2.52 8.32
C ARG A 1 14.52 -2.51 7.32
N ALA A 2 14.23 -1.38 6.66
CA ALA A 2 13.15 -1.29 5.65
C ALA A 2 13.25 -2.31 4.50
N HIS A 3 14.46 -2.62 4.05
CA HIS A 3 14.73 -3.60 2.99
C HIS A 3 14.64 -5.06 3.45
N GLY A 4 14.39 -5.32 4.74
CA GLY A 4 14.22 -6.69 5.23
C GLY A 4 13.00 -7.34 4.60
N ARG A 5 13.09 -8.65 4.32
CA ARG A 5 11.91 -9.41 3.86
C ARG A 5 10.81 -9.31 4.92
N ASP A 6 9.60 -9.00 4.47
CA ASP A 6 8.40 -8.83 5.30
C ASP A 6 8.56 -7.76 6.42
N ALA A 7 9.46 -6.79 6.23
CA ALA A 7 9.70 -5.72 7.20
C ALA A 7 8.47 -4.85 7.46
N ALA A 8 7.58 -4.71 6.47
CA ALA A 8 6.34 -3.95 6.63
C ALA A 8 5.41 -4.51 7.71
N HIS A 9 5.43 -5.83 7.93
CA HIS A 9 4.57 -6.48 8.92
C HIS A 9 5.32 -6.72 10.25
N ASN A 10 6.63 -7.02 10.17
CA ASN A 10 7.35 -7.60 11.30
C ASN A 10 8.42 -6.68 11.90
N ALA A 11 8.94 -5.70 11.16
CA ALA A 11 10.06 -4.88 11.63
C ALA A 11 9.57 -3.68 12.44
N LYS A 12 10.46 -3.22 13.33
CA LYS A 12 10.31 -1.95 14.02
C LYS A 12 11.22 -0.87 13.46
N PHE A 13 10.72 0.35 13.47
CA PHE A 13 11.37 1.55 12.95
C PHE A 13 11.39 2.62 14.04
N HIS A 14 12.43 3.44 14.05
CA HIS A 14 12.47 4.62 14.90
C HIS A 14 11.46 5.64 14.36
N PHE A 15 10.43 5.93 15.16
CA PHE A 15 9.41 6.91 14.86
C PHE A 15 9.30 7.91 16.02
N ARG A 16 8.78 9.10 15.74
CA ARG A 16 8.63 10.15 16.76
C ARG A 16 7.65 9.69 17.84
N ARG A 17 8.08 9.83 19.10
CA ARG A 17 7.31 9.40 20.27
C ARG A 17 6.07 10.25 20.49
N HIS A 18 6.19 11.55 20.21
CA HIS A 18 5.15 12.54 20.44
C HIS A 18 4.94 13.36 19.17
N MET A 19 3.69 13.49 18.75
CA MET A 19 3.31 14.41 17.66
C MET A 19 3.18 15.86 18.18
N ALA A 20 2.88 16.01 19.48
CA ALA A 20 2.91 17.26 20.23
C ALA A 20 3.47 16.99 21.64
N PRO A 21 4.18 17.94 22.28
CA PRO A 21 4.68 17.77 23.64
C PRO A 21 3.52 17.45 24.61
N PRO A 22 3.67 16.47 25.52
CA PRO A 22 2.69 16.28 26.57
C PRO A 22 2.63 17.51 27.50
N ASP A 23 1.45 17.78 28.06
CA ASP A 23 1.23 18.93 28.94
C ASP A 23 2.24 18.94 30.11
N GLY A 24 3.03 20.02 30.20
CA GLY A 24 4.01 20.22 31.26
C GLY A 24 5.35 19.48 31.08
N ALA A 25 5.56 18.77 29.97
CA ALA A 25 6.85 18.18 29.64
C ALA A 25 7.73 19.14 28.83
N GLU A 26 9.04 19.09 29.04
CA GLU A 26 9.96 19.80 28.16
C GLU A 26 9.85 19.25 26.73
N PRO A 27 9.82 20.13 25.71
CA PRO A 27 9.78 19.68 24.32
C PRO A 27 11.02 18.86 24.00
N ASN A 28 10.85 17.56 23.74
CA ASN A 28 11.88 16.74 23.11
C ASN A 28 11.46 16.44 21.67
N PRO A 29 11.69 17.37 20.72
CA PRO A 29 11.26 17.22 19.33
C PRO A 29 11.94 16.04 18.61
N ASP A 30 13.07 15.56 19.15
CA ASP A 30 13.88 14.48 18.59
C ASP A 30 13.65 13.14 19.31
N GLY A 31 12.69 13.09 20.26
CA GLY A 31 12.32 11.87 20.96
C GLY A 31 11.77 10.83 20.00
N THR A 32 12.54 9.76 19.76
CA THR A 32 12.11 8.63 18.94
C THR A 32 12.04 7.34 19.74
N GLU A 33 11.21 6.41 19.27
CA GLU A 33 11.12 5.06 19.81
C GLU A 33 10.85 4.05 18.70
N GLU A 34 11.01 2.77 19.02
CA GLU A 34 10.73 1.70 18.07
C GLU A 34 9.23 1.38 17.99
N MET A 35 8.68 1.46 16.79
CA MET A 35 7.29 1.14 16.48
C MET A 35 7.20 0.26 15.22
N THR A 36 6.22 -0.64 15.15
CA THR A 36 5.83 -1.30 13.90
C THR A 36 5.11 -0.32 12.96
N ILE A 37 4.96 -0.66 11.68
CA ILE A 37 4.15 0.19 10.78
C ILE A 37 2.70 0.28 11.28
N HIS A 38 2.15 -0.81 11.81
CA HIS A 38 0.81 -0.80 12.39
C HIS A 38 0.70 0.17 13.57
N GLU A 39 1.66 0.14 14.50
CA GLU A 39 1.71 1.09 15.64
C GLU A 39 1.85 2.55 15.17
N ILE A 40 2.67 2.80 14.14
CA ILE A 40 2.83 4.14 13.56
C ILE A 40 1.51 4.66 12.98
N LEU A 41 0.75 3.80 12.32
CA LEU A 41 -0.49 4.19 11.65
C LEU A 41 -1.69 4.24 12.59
N CYS A 42 -1.83 3.27 13.50
CA CYS A 42 -3.04 3.07 14.31
C CYS A 42 -2.88 3.52 15.76
N GLY A 43 -1.65 3.87 16.16
CA GLY A 43 -1.34 4.30 17.51
C GLY A 43 -0.59 3.26 18.32
N LYS A 44 -0.01 3.73 19.43
CA LYS A 44 0.75 2.92 20.38
C LYS A 44 0.49 3.40 21.79
N GLY A 45 -0.14 2.54 22.60
CA GLY A 45 -0.54 2.90 23.96
C GLY A 45 -1.55 4.05 23.99
N ASP A 46 -1.52 4.81 25.08
CA ASP A 46 -2.41 5.96 25.35
C ASP A 46 -1.79 7.32 24.97
N TYR A 47 -0.54 7.34 24.55
CA TYR A 47 0.23 8.57 24.35
C TYR A 47 0.49 8.90 22.87
N PHE A 48 0.42 7.90 21.97
CA PHE A 48 0.61 8.09 20.54
C PHE A 48 -0.66 7.67 19.78
N PRO A 49 -1.41 8.62 19.22
CA PRO A 49 -2.71 8.34 18.61
C PRO A 49 -2.62 7.58 17.28
N GLY A 50 -1.49 7.66 16.56
CA GLY A 50 -1.35 7.10 15.21
C GLY A 50 -1.72 8.10 14.11
N LEU A 51 -1.20 7.87 12.90
CA LEU A 51 -1.45 8.76 11.77
C LEU A 51 -2.89 8.66 11.23
N ILE A 52 -3.50 7.47 11.21
CA ILE A 52 -4.85 7.25 10.70
C ILE A 52 -5.89 7.99 11.57
N PRO A 53 -5.90 7.84 12.92
CA PRO A 53 -6.84 8.59 13.75
C PRO A 53 -6.68 10.11 13.67
N LEU A 54 -5.45 10.60 13.43
CA LEU A 54 -5.22 12.04 13.21
C LEU A 54 -5.80 12.52 11.87
N ILE A 55 -5.72 11.70 10.82
CA ILE A 55 -6.34 12.01 9.53
C ILE A 55 -7.87 12.03 9.67
N GLU A 56 -8.45 11.04 10.35
CA GLU A 56 -9.90 10.96 10.59
C GLU A 56 -10.41 12.17 11.39
N ALA A 57 -9.73 12.53 12.50
CA ALA A 57 -10.07 13.71 13.29
C ALA A 57 -9.95 15.01 12.47
N TYR A 58 -8.99 15.09 11.56
CA TYR A 58 -8.87 16.23 10.67
C TYR A 58 -10.03 16.32 9.67
N LEU A 59 -10.40 15.20 9.03
CA LEU A 59 -11.54 15.13 8.10
C LEU A 59 -12.85 15.54 8.78
N GLU A 60 -13.07 15.11 10.02
CA GLU A 60 -14.20 15.54 10.85
C GLU A 60 -14.15 17.06 11.11
N SER A 61 -12.98 17.59 11.50
CA SER A 61 -12.82 19.00 11.87
C SER A 61 -13.09 19.97 10.71
N VAL A 62 -12.82 19.57 9.47
CA VAL A 62 -13.04 20.40 8.28
C VAL A 62 -14.45 20.24 7.70
N GLY A 63 -15.28 19.37 8.29
CA GLY A 63 -16.62 19.09 7.79
C GLY A 63 -16.60 18.45 6.40
N CYS A 64 -15.76 17.44 6.21
CA CYS A 64 -15.67 16.68 4.96
C CYS A 64 -17.04 16.12 4.55
N ASP A 65 -17.34 16.10 3.25
CA ASP A 65 -18.57 15.49 2.75
C ASP A 65 -18.51 13.96 2.82
N ALA A 66 -19.67 13.32 2.93
CA ALA A 66 -19.76 11.88 3.15
C ALA A 66 -19.16 11.04 2.01
N GLU A 67 -19.20 11.52 0.76
CA GLU A 67 -18.65 10.78 -0.40
C GLU A 67 -17.12 10.77 -0.35
N THR A 68 -16.53 11.93 -0.06
CA THR A 68 -15.08 12.05 0.15
C THR A 68 -14.64 11.26 1.38
N GLU A 69 -15.39 11.33 2.48
CA GLU A 69 -15.10 10.59 3.72
C GLU A 69 -15.10 9.08 3.48
N GLU A 70 -16.11 8.54 2.80
CA GLU A 70 -16.18 7.10 2.47
C GLU A 70 -15.00 6.67 1.59
N THR A 71 -14.63 7.49 0.60
CA THR A 71 -13.48 7.23 -0.27
C THR A 71 -12.16 7.23 0.52
N MET A 72 -11.97 8.21 1.40
CA MET A 72 -10.78 8.30 2.24
C MET A 72 -10.70 7.11 3.19
N HIS A 73 -11.81 6.74 3.82
CA HIS A 73 -11.88 5.58 4.70
C HIS A 73 -11.47 4.30 3.96
N ALA A 74 -11.97 4.08 2.74
CA ALA A 74 -11.57 2.93 1.93
C ALA A 74 -10.05 2.89 1.65
N TYR A 75 -9.42 4.03 1.37
CA TYR A 75 -7.97 4.09 1.17
C TYR A 75 -7.18 3.84 2.45
N LEU A 76 -7.59 4.48 3.55
CA LEU A 76 -6.93 4.32 4.85
C LEU A 76 -7.03 2.88 5.35
N GLU A 77 -8.17 2.23 5.11
CA GLU A 77 -8.41 0.85 5.52
C GLU A 77 -7.54 -0.14 4.72
N LEU A 78 -7.35 0.08 3.42
CA LEU A 78 -6.37 -0.70 2.64
C LEU A 78 -4.93 -0.58 3.19
N ILE A 79 -4.54 0.62 3.62
CA ILE A 79 -3.22 0.88 4.22
C ILE A 79 -3.13 0.22 5.61
N ARG A 80 -4.17 0.36 6.44
CA ARG A 80 -4.26 -0.23 7.78
C ARG A 80 -4.14 -1.74 7.71
N ALA A 81 -4.95 -2.38 6.88
CA ALA A 81 -5.01 -3.84 6.74
C ALA A 81 -3.65 -4.43 6.28
N ARG A 82 -2.93 -3.73 5.38
CA ARG A 82 -1.55 -4.11 5.02
C ARG A 82 -0.59 -3.97 6.18
N ALA A 83 -0.65 -2.87 6.92
CA ALA A 83 0.23 -2.66 8.07
C ALA A 83 -0.04 -3.68 9.19
N ALA A 84 -1.30 -4.07 9.39
CA ALA A 84 -1.73 -5.11 10.32
C ALA A 84 -1.32 -6.54 9.88
N GLY A 85 -0.89 -6.71 8.63
CA GLY A 85 -0.60 -8.03 8.05
C GLY A 85 -1.85 -8.83 7.67
N GLU A 86 -3.03 -8.22 7.70
CA GLU A 86 -4.30 -8.81 7.24
C GLU A 86 -4.32 -8.95 5.70
N LEU A 87 -3.68 -8.00 5.00
CA LEU A 87 -3.44 -8.05 3.56
C LEU A 87 -1.96 -8.18 3.24
N GLN A 88 -1.66 -8.87 2.14
CA GLN A 88 -0.31 -9.00 1.63
C GLN A 88 0.18 -7.67 1.06
N THR A 89 1.47 -7.41 1.24
CA THR A 89 2.15 -6.43 0.38
C THR A 89 2.26 -6.97 -1.05
N PRO A 90 2.30 -6.13 -2.10
CA PRO A 90 2.56 -6.59 -3.46
C PRO A 90 3.83 -7.46 -3.55
N ALA A 91 4.88 -7.09 -2.80
CA ALA A 91 6.13 -7.85 -2.77
C ALA A 91 5.94 -9.27 -2.19
N GLN A 92 5.12 -9.41 -1.12
CA GLN A 92 4.80 -10.72 -0.53
C GLN A 92 3.93 -11.55 -1.49
N TRP A 93 2.91 -10.94 -2.08
CA TRP A 93 2.05 -11.59 -3.06
C TRP A 93 2.84 -12.11 -4.27
N MET A 94 3.73 -11.30 -4.85
CA MET A 94 4.58 -11.73 -5.96
C MET A 94 5.51 -12.89 -5.57
N ARG A 95 6.09 -12.85 -4.36
CA ARG A 95 6.93 -13.96 -3.86
C ARG A 95 6.13 -15.25 -3.70
N ASN A 96 4.91 -15.18 -3.20
CA ASN A 96 4.06 -16.34 -3.02
C ASN A 96 3.64 -16.92 -4.37
N LEU A 97 3.26 -16.06 -5.32
CA LEU A 97 2.91 -16.48 -6.68
C LEU A 97 4.06 -17.21 -7.39
N ILE A 98 5.29 -16.72 -7.25
CA ILE A 98 6.48 -17.41 -7.77
C ILE A 98 6.71 -18.72 -7.02
N ALA A 99 6.64 -18.71 -5.69
CA ALA A 99 6.92 -19.87 -4.85
C ALA A 99 5.94 -21.04 -5.07
N GLU A 100 4.69 -20.74 -5.43
CA GLU A 100 3.64 -21.72 -5.71
C GLU A 100 3.64 -22.20 -7.17
N HIS A 101 4.46 -21.59 -8.03
CA HIS A 101 4.48 -21.92 -9.46
C HIS A 101 5.13 -23.31 -9.70
N PRO A 102 4.48 -24.23 -10.45
CA PRO A 102 4.98 -25.60 -10.65
C PRO A 102 6.39 -25.71 -11.26
N GLU A 103 6.75 -24.77 -12.14
CA GLU A 103 8.08 -24.70 -12.76
C GLU A 103 9.17 -24.08 -11.87
N TYR A 104 8.81 -23.48 -10.73
CA TYR A 104 9.77 -22.89 -9.81
C TYR A 104 10.40 -23.96 -8.92
N LYS A 105 11.73 -24.06 -8.94
CA LYS A 105 12.47 -25.14 -8.27
C LYS A 105 12.95 -24.78 -6.87
N HIS A 106 12.50 -23.65 -6.32
CA HIS A 106 12.99 -23.11 -5.04
C HIS A 106 14.50 -22.88 -5.00
N ASP A 107 15.12 -22.67 -6.16
CA ASP A 107 16.55 -22.41 -6.35
C ASP A 107 16.88 -20.92 -6.48
N SER A 108 15.89 -20.05 -6.22
CA SER A 108 15.98 -18.59 -6.40
C SER A 108 16.24 -18.13 -7.84
N ILE A 109 16.06 -19.01 -8.82
CA ILE A 109 16.11 -18.68 -10.25
C ILE A 109 14.68 -18.65 -10.76
N ILE A 110 14.29 -17.58 -11.46
CA ILE A 110 12.93 -17.43 -12.01
C ILE A 110 12.98 -17.83 -13.50
N PRO A 111 12.40 -18.97 -13.91
CA PRO A 111 12.29 -19.33 -15.31
C PRO A 111 11.45 -18.31 -16.09
N GLN A 112 11.68 -18.22 -17.41
CA GLN A 112 10.96 -17.28 -18.28
C GLN A 112 9.43 -17.48 -18.23
N ALA A 113 8.95 -18.72 -18.15
CA ALA A 113 7.52 -19.03 -18.04
C ALA A 113 6.92 -18.45 -16.76
N VAL A 114 7.59 -18.66 -15.61
CA VAL A 114 7.17 -18.09 -14.31
C VAL A 114 7.12 -16.58 -14.33
N ALA A 115 8.12 -15.94 -14.96
CA ALA A 115 8.15 -14.48 -15.11
C ALA A 115 7.00 -13.97 -16.00
N ALA A 116 6.70 -14.66 -17.10
CA ALA A 116 5.59 -14.31 -17.98
C ALA A 116 4.24 -14.43 -17.25
N ASP A 117 4.04 -15.49 -16.47
CA ASP A 117 2.82 -15.72 -15.71
C ASP A 117 2.64 -14.72 -14.57
N LEU A 118 3.73 -14.34 -13.89
CA LEU A 118 3.71 -13.26 -12.90
C LEU A 118 3.26 -11.93 -13.54
N VAL A 119 3.87 -11.53 -14.65
CA VAL A 119 3.52 -10.26 -15.32
C VAL A 119 2.07 -10.29 -15.80
N ARG A 120 1.62 -11.42 -16.37
CA ARG A 120 0.22 -11.60 -16.77
C ARG A 120 -0.74 -11.46 -15.59
N ALA A 121 -0.41 -12.08 -14.45
CA ALA A 121 -1.20 -11.94 -13.24
C ALA A 121 -1.26 -10.48 -12.75
N CYS A 122 -0.15 -9.75 -12.77
CA CYS A 122 -0.14 -8.32 -12.42
C CYS A 122 -1.06 -7.50 -13.33
N VAL A 123 -1.02 -7.75 -14.64
CA VAL A 123 -1.85 -7.05 -15.62
C VAL A 123 -3.33 -7.39 -15.42
N ASP A 124 -3.67 -8.67 -15.24
CA ASP A 124 -5.06 -9.08 -15.00
C ASP A 124 -5.65 -8.46 -13.73
N VAL A 125 -4.85 -8.30 -12.68
CA VAL A 125 -5.27 -7.60 -11.45
C VAL A 125 -5.44 -6.11 -11.69
N ALA A 126 -4.45 -5.46 -12.32
CA ALA A 126 -4.46 -4.02 -12.57
C ALA A 126 -5.63 -3.60 -13.48
N GLU A 127 -6.00 -4.43 -14.44
CA GLU A 127 -7.09 -4.17 -15.39
C GLU A 127 -8.46 -4.68 -14.89
N GLY A 128 -8.55 -5.15 -13.64
CA GLY A 128 -9.80 -5.59 -13.03
C GLY A 128 -10.36 -6.93 -13.54
N ARG A 129 -9.61 -7.64 -14.40
CA ARG A 129 -10.00 -8.98 -14.91
C ARG A 129 -9.88 -10.08 -13.86
N ARG A 130 -8.99 -9.89 -12.87
CA ARG A 130 -8.74 -10.83 -11.77
C ARG A 130 -8.82 -10.09 -10.44
N HIS A 131 -9.72 -10.53 -9.57
CA HIS A 131 -9.77 -10.03 -8.20
C HIS A 131 -8.85 -10.86 -7.30
N GLU A 132 -7.99 -10.17 -6.52
CA GLU A 132 -7.07 -10.79 -5.57
C GLU A 132 -7.40 -10.38 -4.12
N PRO A 133 -8.22 -11.18 -3.41
CA PRO A 133 -8.63 -10.84 -2.04
C PRO A 133 -7.46 -10.70 -1.07
N GLY A 134 -6.39 -11.48 -1.25
CA GLY A 134 -5.19 -11.38 -0.41
C GLY A 134 -4.41 -10.08 -0.60
N LEU A 135 -4.60 -9.37 -1.72
CA LEU A 135 -3.89 -8.12 -2.04
C LEU A 135 -4.78 -6.87 -1.86
N LEU A 136 -6.07 -7.00 -2.11
CA LEU A 136 -7.05 -5.91 -2.19
C LEU A 136 -8.19 -6.02 -1.16
N GLY A 137 -8.28 -7.12 -0.42
CA GLY A 137 -9.39 -7.36 0.51
C GLY A 137 -10.73 -7.45 -0.23
N GLY A 138 -11.69 -6.61 0.18
CA GLY A 138 -12.98 -6.48 -0.48
C GLY A 138 -13.00 -5.52 -1.67
N HIS A 139 -11.93 -4.76 -1.90
CA HIS A 139 -11.90 -3.72 -2.93
C HIS A 139 -11.74 -4.33 -4.33
N ARG A 140 -12.72 -4.06 -5.19
CA ARG A 140 -12.70 -4.52 -6.59
C ARG A 140 -12.31 -3.39 -7.52
N ILE A 141 -11.33 -3.66 -8.37
CA ILE A 141 -10.98 -2.78 -9.49
C ILE A 141 -12.00 -3.02 -10.60
N ALA A 142 -12.62 -1.95 -11.08
CA ALA A 142 -13.51 -2.03 -12.23
C ALA A 142 -12.73 -2.51 -13.47
N GLU A 143 -13.30 -3.45 -14.21
CA GLU A 143 -12.66 -3.97 -15.41
C GLU A 143 -12.48 -2.86 -16.44
N LEU A 144 -11.23 -2.64 -16.88
CA LEU A 144 -10.94 -1.66 -17.91
C LEU A 144 -11.42 -2.18 -19.27
N ARG A 145 -12.38 -1.48 -19.87
CA ARG A 145 -12.88 -1.77 -21.22
C ARG A 145 -12.24 -0.81 -22.21
N THR A 146 -11.97 -1.30 -23.42
CA THR A 146 -11.46 -0.47 -24.52
C THR A 146 -12.41 0.67 -24.88
N ASP A 147 -13.71 0.49 -24.61
CA ASP A 147 -14.74 1.48 -24.88
C ASP A 147 -14.65 2.70 -23.94
N ASP A 148 -14.02 2.54 -22.77
CA ASP A 148 -13.79 3.58 -21.76
C ASP A 148 -12.39 4.22 -21.88
N ALA A 149 -11.57 3.76 -22.84
CA ALA A 149 -10.21 4.26 -23.03
C ALA A 149 -10.22 5.61 -23.77
N TRP A 150 -9.73 6.66 -23.12
CA TRP A 150 -9.50 7.95 -23.76
C TRP A 150 -8.44 7.80 -24.85
N TYR A 151 -8.86 7.80 -26.12
CA TYR A 151 -7.96 7.81 -27.26
C TYR A 151 -7.17 9.12 -27.30
N VAL A 152 -5.91 9.10 -26.85
CA VAL A 152 -4.94 10.15 -27.13
C VAL A 152 -4.08 9.67 -28.31
N PRO A 153 -4.33 10.14 -29.54
CA PRO A 153 -3.47 9.81 -30.65
C PRO A 153 -2.06 10.33 -30.35
N LEU A 154 -1.08 9.43 -30.32
CA LEU A 154 0.32 9.83 -30.33
C LEU A 154 0.57 10.65 -31.59
N ARG A 155 0.88 11.95 -31.45
CA ARG A 155 1.27 12.79 -32.58
C ARG A 155 2.54 12.20 -33.19
N ARG A 156 2.39 11.50 -34.32
CA ARG A 156 3.49 11.19 -35.24
C ARG A 156 3.77 12.42 -36.10
N GLU A 157 4.24 13.49 -35.47
CA GLU A 157 4.94 14.55 -36.20
C GLU A 157 6.41 14.44 -35.83
N LEU A 158 7.14 13.62 -36.58
CA LEU A 158 8.58 13.81 -36.70
C LEU A 158 8.74 15.06 -37.57
N PRO A 159 9.36 16.15 -37.08
CA PRO A 159 9.68 17.27 -37.97
C PRO A 159 10.58 16.75 -39.08
N ASP A 160 10.22 17.06 -40.33
CA ASP A 160 11.01 16.72 -41.51
C ASP A 160 12.47 17.11 -41.26
N ALA A 161 13.35 16.09 -41.27
CA ALA A 161 14.79 16.30 -41.23
C ALA A 161 15.19 17.08 -42.49
N ARG A 162 15.57 18.34 -42.30
CA ARG A 162 16.25 19.16 -43.32
C ARG A 162 17.66 18.66 -43.57
#